data_AF-A0A1H8J1E3-F1
#
_entry.id   AF-A0A1H8J1E3-F1
#
_cell.length_a   1.000
_cell.length_b   1.000
_cell.length_c   1.000
_cell.angle_alpha   90.00
_cell.angle_beta   90.00
_cell.angle_gamma   90.00
#
_symmetry.space_group_name_H-M   'P 1'
#
loop_
_entity.id
_entity.type
_entity.pdbx_description
1 polymer ?
#
loop_
_entity_poly.entity_id
_entity_poly.type
_entity_poly.pdbx_seq_one_letter_code
_entity_poly.pdbx_strand_id
1 'polypeptide(L)'
;MVTSKANETHTMYMNMKESLKQYVEYVGSEDEFSYKVRMEGEWDDDEYHRFITLLLAVIDDYKDTDLMPVPVMLFFTSQLNHLVGTISHPDFFNNTTKEYEELVNTRKTELLELQKKFFSGELLIKTN
;
A
#
# COMPACT_ATOMS: atom_id res chain seq x y z
N MET A 1 8.56 10.09 -37.48
CA MET A 1 7.58 9.34 -36.68
C MET A 1 8.16 9.09 -35.29
N VAL A 2 7.99 10.01 -34.35
CA VAL A 2 8.44 9.86 -32.94
C VAL A 2 7.45 10.58 -32.01
N THR A 3 6.15 10.28 -32.13
CA THR A 3 5.10 11.02 -31.37
C THR A 3 4.00 10.15 -30.74
N SER A 4 4.02 8.81 -30.85
CA SER A 4 2.94 7.98 -30.28
C SER A 4 3.09 7.74 -28.77
N LYS A 5 4.27 7.33 -28.28
CA LYS A 5 4.45 6.95 -26.87
C LYS A 5 4.21 8.09 -25.88
N ALA A 6 4.68 9.31 -26.18
CA ALA A 6 4.52 10.45 -25.30
C ALA A 6 3.05 10.89 -25.15
N ASN A 7 2.27 10.80 -26.24
CA ASN A 7 0.84 11.12 -26.21
C ASN A 7 0.02 10.03 -25.51
N GLU A 8 0.39 8.76 -25.64
CA GLU A 8 -0.27 7.64 -24.92
C GLU A 8 -0.05 7.75 -23.41
N THR A 9 1.17 8.03 -22.95
CA THR A 9 1.46 8.23 -21.53
C THR A 9 0.70 9.42 -20.97
N HIS A 10 0.67 10.55 -21.70
CA HIS A 10 -0.07 11.75 -21.29
C HIS A 10 -1.59 11.53 -21.21
N THR A 11 -2.16 10.71 -22.11
CA THR A 11 -3.59 10.35 -22.10
C THR A 11 -3.93 9.36 -20.98
N MET A 12 -2.99 8.48 -20.61
CA MET A 12 -3.15 7.52 -19.50
C MET A 12 -3.25 8.22 -18.13
N TYR A 13 -2.51 9.31 -17.92
CA TYR A 13 -2.61 10.14 -16.70
C TYR A 13 -3.93 10.93 -16.61
N MET A 14 -4.56 11.26 -17.74
CA MET A 14 -5.81 12.04 -17.79
C MET A 14 -7.05 11.23 -17.40
N ASN A 15 -7.01 9.89 -17.51
CA ASN A 15 -8.13 8.99 -17.17
C ASN A 15 -7.97 8.27 -15.82
N MET A 16 -6.96 8.65 -15.04
CA MET A 16 -6.72 8.08 -13.71
C MET A 16 -7.69 8.68 -12.68
N LYS A 17 -8.34 7.85 -11.87
CA LYS A 17 -9.15 8.33 -10.75
C LYS A 17 -8.24 9.04 -9.73
N GLU A 18 -8.80 10.02 -9.04
CA GLU A 18 -8.05 10.88 -8.13
C GLU A 18 -7.37 10.10 -7.00
N SER A 19 -8.03 9.07 -6.45
CA SER A 19 -7.46 8.17 -5.45
C SER A 19 -6.16 7.52 -5.93
N LEU A 20 -6.11 7.04 -7.18
CA LEU A 20 -4.93 6.39 -7.73
C LEU A 20 -3.80 7.40 -7.97
N LYS A 21 -4.12 8.64 -8.37
CA LYS A 21 -3.10 9.70 -8.47
C LYS A 21 -2.46 9.98 -7.12
N GLN A 22 -3.28 10.21 -6.09
CA GLN A 22 -2.80 10.47 -4.73
C GLN A 22 -1.98 9.31 -4.17
N TYR A 23 -2.42 8.07 -4.40
CA TYR A 23 -1.67 6.89 -3.99
C TYR A 23 -0.33 6.76 -4.72
N VAL A 24 -0.30 6.97 -6.04
CA VAL A 24 0.95 6.88 -6.82
C VAL A 24 1.92 8.01 -6.46
N GLU A 25 1.42 9.23 -6.24
CA GLU A 25 2.23 10.35 -5.76
C GLU A 25 2.83 10.06 -4.38
N TYR A 26 2.03 9.49 -3.46
CA TYR A 26 2.51 9.08 -2.14
C TYR A 26 3.56 7.97 -2.23
N VAL A 27 3.30 6.91 -3.01
CA VAL A 27 4.23 5.80 -3.17
C VAL A 27 5.54 6.22 -3.86
N GLY A 28 5.49 7.26 -4.69
CA GLY A 28 6.67 7.86 -5.32
C GLY A 28 7.42 8.86 -4.44
N SER A 29 6.93 9.16 -3.24
CA SER A 29 7.52 10.17 -2.34
C SER A 29 8.57 9.57 -1.41
N GLU A 30 9.45 10.43 -0.87
CA GLU A 30 10.37 10.06 0.21
C GLU A 30 9.64 9.77 1.53
N ASP A 31 8.36 10.14 1.61
CA ASP A 31 7.50 9.91 2.76
C ASP A 31 6.75 8.58 2.74
N GLU A 32 6.98 7.72 1.73
CA GLU A 32 6.31 6.42 1.62
C GLU A 32 6.61 5.53 2.82
N PHE A 33 5.54 5.08 3.49
CA PHE A 33 5.60 4.32 4.73
C PHE A 33 6.50 3.07 4.66
N SER A 34 6.33 2.21 3.66
CA SER A 34 7.09 0.95 3.55
C SER A 34 8.58 1.17 3.32
N TYR A 35 8.93 2.25 2.61
CA TYR A 35 10.29 2.71 2.38
C TYR A 35 10.90 3.21 3.69
N LYS A 36 10.21 4.09 4.42
CA LYS A 36 10.66 4.57 5.73
C LYS A 36 10.89 3.44 6.72
N VAL A 37 9.94 2.51 6.86
CA VAL A 37 10.10 1.34 7.73
C VAL A 37 11.35 0.53 7.38
N ARG A 38 11.67 0.39 6.09
CA ARG A 38 12.85 -0.36 5.63
C ARG A 38 14.16 0.38 5.88
N MET A 39 14.18 1.70 5.68
CA MET A 39 15.39 2.51 5.75
C MET A 39 15.73 2.96 7.16
N GLU A 40 14.69 3.26 7.96
CA GLU A 40 14.81 3.83 9.30
C GLU A 40 14.67 2.75 10.38
N GLY A 41 14.02 1.62 10.06
CA GLY A 41 13.82 0.54 11.03
C GLY A 41 12.79 0.88 12.12
N GLU A 42 11.92 1.84 11.85
CA GLU A 42 10.90 2.33 12.77
C GLU A 42 9.51 2.29 12.13
N TRP A 43 8.49 2.06 12.96
CA TRP A 43 7.08 2.05 12.60
C TRP A 43 6.43 3.35 13.08
N ASP A 44 6.06 4.19 12.12
CA ASP A 44 5.21 5.34 12.35
C ASP A 44 3.74 4.93 12.13
N ASP A 45 2.96 4.88 13.21
CA ASP A 45 1.57 4.43 13.15
C ASP A 45 0.65 5.45 12.44
N ASP A 46 0.98 6.75 12.47
CA ASP A 46 0.20 7.76 11.76
C ASP A 46 0.41 7.63 10.24
N GLU A 47 1.65 7.41 9.81
CA GLU A 47 1.97 7.14 8.40
C GLU A 47 1.42 5.79 7.93
N TYR A 48 1.38 4.76 8.79
CA TYR A 48 0.68 3.51 8.48
C TYR A 48 -0.80 3.77 8.15
N HIS A 49 -1.53 4.50 9.01
CA HIS A 49 -2.94 4.78 8.76
C HIS A 49 -3.15 5.61 7.49
N ARG A 50 -2.27 6.57 7.23
CA ARG A 50 -2.31 7.38 6.00
C ARG A 50 -2.13 6.50 4.77
N PHE A 51 -1.14 5.62 4.78
CA PHE A 51 -0.88 4.67 3.71
C PHE A 51 -2.07 3.74 3.46
N ILE A 52 -2.62 3.13 4.51
CA ILE A 52 -3.79 2.24 4.41
C ILE A 52 -5.01 2.99 3.90
N THR A 53 -5.23 4.23 4.34
CA THR A 53 -6.34 5.06 3.87
C THR A 53 -6.26 5.31 2.37
N LEU A 54 -5.08 5.69 1.86
CA LEU A 54 -4.86 5.89 0.42
C LEU A 54 -5.06 4.59 -0.37
N LEU A 55 -4.51 3.48 0.12
CA LEU A 55 -4.65 2.17 -0.52
C LEU A 55 -6.12 1.74 -0.61
N LEU A 56 -6.87 1.82 0.50
CA LEU A 56 -8.28 1.46 0.55
C LEU A 56 -9.15 2.38 -0.32
N ALA A 57 -8.82 3.67 -0.41
CA ALA A 57 -9.52 4.59 -1.31
C ALA A 57 -9.37 4.17 -2.77
N VAL A 58 -8.18 3.71 -3.20
CA VAL A 58 -7.99 3.18 -4.55
C VAL A 58 -8.81 1.90 -4.75
N ILE A 59 -8.78 0.98 -3.79
CA ILE A 59 -9.55 -0.27 -3.90
C ILE A 59 -11.05 0.04 -4.02
N ASP A 60 -11.57 0.95 -3.20
CA ASP A 60 -12.98 1.34 -3.24
C ASP A 60 -13.36 1.98 -4.58
N ASP A 61 -12.50 2.85 -5.11
CA ASP A 61 -12.71 3.47 -6.41
C ASP A 61 -12.67 2.44 -7.56
N TYR A 62 -11.83 1.42 -7.47
CA TYR A 62 -11.63 0.47 -8.57
C TYR A 62 -12.38 -0.87 -8.39
N LYS A 63 -13.06 -1.13 -7.26
CA LYS A 63 -13.78 -2.39 -7.00
C LYS A 63 -14.89 -2.69 -8.01
N ASP A 64 -15.47 -1.64 -8.60
CA ASP A 64 -16.52 -1.74 -9.63
C ASP A 64 -15.98 -1.84 -11.06
N THR A 65 -14.65 -1.78 -11.22
CA THR A 65 -13.99 -1.90 -12.52
C THR A 65 -13.46 -3.31 -12.72
N ASP A 66 -13.28 -3.72 -13.97
CA ASP A 66 -12.74 -5.06 -14.29
C ASP A 66 -11.26 -5.22 -13.93
N LEU A 67 -10.54 -4.13 -13.64
CA LEU A 67 -9.08 -4.13 -13.49
C LEU A 67 -8.63 -3.30 -12.28
N MET A 68 -7.98 -3.98 -11.33
CA MET A 68 -7.29 -3.34 -10.23
C MET A 68 -5.97 -2.69 -10.70
N PRO A 69 -5.63 -1.47 -10.25
CA PRO A 69 -4.37 -0.83 -10.62
C PRO A 69 -3.13 -1.64 -10.22
N VAL A 70 -2.14 -1.68 -11.12
CA VAL A 70 -0.88 -2.41 -10.92
C VAL A 70 -0.17 -2.04 -9.61
N PRO A 71 -0.09 -0.76 -9.18
CA PRO A 71 0.54 -0.42 -7.89
C PRO A 71 -0.11 -1.11 -6.69
N VAL A 72 -1.44 -1.20 -6.65
CA VAL A 72 -2.19 -1.91 -5.59
C VAL A 72 -1.90 -3.41 -5.65
N MET A 73 -1.92 -4.00 -6.84
CA MET A 73 -1.58 -5.42 -7.04
C MET A 73 -0.14 -5.73 -6.56
N LEU A 74 0.82 -4.87 -6.89
CA LEU A 74 2.22 -5.03 -6.48
C LEU A 74 2.38 -4.95 -4.96
N PHE A 75 1.62 -4.08 -4.30
CA PHE A 75 1.63 -4.00 -2.85
C PHE A 75 1.27 -5.36 -2.23
N PHE A 76 0.11 -5.93 -2.59
CA PHE A 76 -0.35 -7.19 -2.00
C PHE A 76 0.44 -8.42 -2.46
N THR A 77 1.02 -8.42 -3.66
CA THR A 77 1.74 -9.59 -4.18
C THR A 77 3.22 -9.63 -3.79
N SER A 78 3.83 -8.50 -3.48
CA SER A 78 5.27 -8.42 -3.22
C SER A 78 5.62 -7.51 -2.05
N GLN A 79 5.18 -6.24 -2.04
CA GLN A 79 5.71 -5.26 -1.08
C GLN A 79 5.30 -5.58 0.36
N LEU A 80 4.07 -6.07 0.56
CA LEU A 80 3.59 -6.47 1.89
C LEU A 80 4.45 -7.60 2.48
N ASN A 81 4.87 -8.58 1.67
CA ASN A 81 5.75 -9.64 2.16
C ASN A 81 7.12 -9.10 2.59
N HIS A 82 7.64 -8.09 1.88
CA HIS A 82 8.88 -7.43 2.29
C HIS A 82 8.70 -6.63 3.59
N LEU A 83 7.62 -5.86 3.71
CA LEU A 83 7.29 -5.10 4.92
C LEU A 83 7.15 -6.02 6.13
N VAL A 84 6.35 -7.09 5.98
CA VAL A 84 6.18 -8.13 7.02
C VAL A 84 7.52 -8.78 7.37
N GLY A 85 8.37 -9.05 6.39
CA GLY A 85 9.72 -9.58 6.61
C GLY A 85 10.57 -8.65 7.47
N THR A 86 10.59 -7.35 7.17
CA THR A 86 11.32 -6.33 7.94
C THR A 86 10.86 -6.29 9.40
N ILE A 87 9.56 -6.13 9.64
CA ILE A 87 9.00 -6.00 11.00
C ILE A 87 8.94 -7.32 11.77
N SER A 88 9.28 -8.45 11.13
CA SER A 88 9.41 -9.75 11.80
C SER A 88 10.85 -10.06 12.20
N HIS A 89 11.81 -9.24 11.78
CA HIS A 89 13.20 -9.44 12.16
C HIS A 89 13.40 -9.05 13.64
N PRO A 90 14.09 -9.86 14.46
CA PRO A 90 14.30 -9.55 15.87
C PRO A 90 14.93 -8.17 16.11
N ASP A 91 15.85 -7.77 15.23
CA ASP A 91 16.53 -6.48 15.34
C ASP A 91 15.62 -5.27 15.17
N PHE A 92 14.44 -5.44 14.58
CA PHE A 92 13.46 -4.36 14.44
C PHE A 92 12.94 -3.87 15.80
N PHE A 93 12.93 -4.74 16.81
CA PHE A 93 12.47 -4.44 18.17
C PHE A 93 13.63 -4.21 19.16
N ASN A 94 14.87 -4.10 18.67
CA ASN A 94 16.00 -3.81 19.54
C ASN A 94 15.83 -2.44 20.18
N ASN A 95 15.82 -2.40 21.52
CA ASN A 95 15.65 -1.19 22.33
C ASN A 95 14.26 -0.52 22.23
N THR A 96 13.23 -1.23 21.77
CA THR A 96 11.85 -0.72 21.76
C THR A 96 11.11 -1.13 23.04
N THR A 97 9.96 -0.49 23.29
CA THR A 97 9.08 -0.90 24.39
C THR A 97 8.22 -2.10 24.01
N LYS A 98 7.64 -2.78 25.01
CA LYS A 98 6.69 -3.87 24.75
C LYS A 98 5.41 -3.36 24.11
N GLU A 99 4.95 -2.18 24.52
CA GLU A 99 3.75 -1.56 23.94
C GLU A 99 3.94 -1.29 22.45
N TYR A 100 5.13 -0.85 22.05
CA TYR A 100 5.48 -0.66 20.65
C TYR A 100 5.52 -2.00 19.88
N GLU A 101 6.15 -3.03 20.46
CA GLU A 101 6.16 -4.37 19.86
C GLU A 101 4.74 -4.94 19.68
N GLU A 102 3.87 -4.78 20.67
CA GLU A 102 2.46 -5.19 20.60
C GLU A 102 1.69 -4.42 19.53
N LEU A 103 1.91 -3.11 19.41
CA LEU A 103 1.33 -2.27 18.37
C LEU A 103 1.72 -2.78 16.98
N VAL A 104 3.01 -2.91 16.70
CA VAL A 104 3.51 -3.36 15.38
C VAL A 104 3.03 -4.77 15.04
N ASN A 105 3.00 -5.68 16.02
CA ASN A 105 2.47 -7.03 15.80
C ASN A 105 0.96 -7.04 15.53
N THR A 106 0.21 -6.12 16.14
CA THR A 106 -1.21 -5.91 15.82
C THR A 106 -1.36 -5.45 14.37
N ARG A 107 -0.61 -4.43 13.95
CA ARG A 107 -0.65 -3.92 12.56
C ARG A 107 -0.19 -4.93 11.52
N LYS A 108 0.82 -5.74 11.85
CA LYS A 108 1.23 -6.89 11.02
C LYS A 108 0.06 -7.85 10.79
N THR A 109 -0.70 -8.14 11.84
CA THR A 109 -1.88 -9.02 11.74
C THR A 109 -2.94 -8.39 10.84
N GLU A 110 -3.25 -7.11 11.04
CA GLU A 110 -4.17 -6.36 10.18
C GLU A 110 -3.76 -6.39 8.70
N LEU A 111 -2.47 -6.19 8.40
CA LEU A 111 -1.93 -6.25 7.04
C LEU A 111 -2.13 -7.63 6.41
N LEU A 112 -1.83 -8.70 7.13
CA LEU A 112 -2.00 -10.07 6.64
C LEU A 112 -3.48 -10.42 6.42
N GLU A 113 -4.36 -9.94 7.30
CA GLU A 113 -5.81 -10.06 7.12
C GLU A 113 -6.28 -9.27 5.90
N LEU A 114 -5.79 -8.04 5.72
CA LEU A 114 -6.12 -7.21 4.56
C LEU A 114 -5.69 -7.87 3.26
N GLN A 115 -4.48 -8.45 3.21
CA GLN A 115 -3.99 -9.22 2.06
C GLN A 115 -4.89 -10.43 1.76
N LYS A 116 -5.30 -11.17 2.80
CA LYS A 116 -6.23 -12.29 2.64
C LYS A 116 -7.57 -11.83 2.06
N LYS A 117 -8.13 -10.73 2.58
CA LYS A 117 -9.39 -10.15 2.08
C LYS A 117 -9.28 -9.64 0.65
N PHE A 118 -8.13 -9.10 0.27
CA PHE A 118 -7.86 -8.68 -1.09
C PHE A 118 -7.87 -9.88 -2.04
N PHE A 119 -7.13 -10.96 -1.73
CA PHE A 119 -7.06 -12.14 -2.58
C PHE A 119 -8.33 -13.00 -2.59
N SER A 120 -9.12 -12.99 -1.51
CA SER A 120 -10.43 -13.64 -1.50
C SER A 120 -11.47 -12.87 -2.31
N GLY A 121 -11.17 -11.62 -2.70
CA GLY A 121 -12.10 -10.71 -3.35
C GLY A 121 -13.10 -10.05 -2.40
N GLU A 122 -12.99 -10.27 -1.07
CA GLU A 122 -13.89 -9.67 -0.07
C GLU A 122 -13.87 -8.13 -0.14
N LEU A 123 -12.70 -7.53 -0.35
CA LEU A 123 -12.56 -6.08 -0.53
C LEU A 123 -13.17 -5.55 -1.84
N LEU A 124 -13.52 -6.45 -2.76
CA LEU A 124 -14.04 -6.12 -4.09
C LEU A 124 -15.56 -6.37 -4.20
N ILE A 125 -16.20 -6.83 -3.13
CA ILE A 125 -17.64 -7.05 -3.10
C ILE A 125 -18.37 -5.71 -3.05
N LYS A 126 -19.35 -5.54 -3.94
CA LYS A 126 -20.23 -4.37 -3.96
C LYS A 126 -21.11 -4.38 -2.72
N THR A 127 -21.08 -3.30 -1.96
CA THR A 127 -22.08 -3.03 -0.91
C THR A 127 -23.29 -2.42 -1.60
N ASN A 128 -24.41 -3.16 -1.63
CA ASN A 128 -25.70 -2.72 -2.20
C ASN A 128 -26.35 -1.61 -1.36
#